data_AF-A0A158D200-F1
#
_entry.id   AF-A0A158D200-F1
#
_cell.length_a   1.000
_cell.length_b   1.000
_cell.length_c   1.000
_cell.angle_alpha   90.00
_cell.angle_beta   90.00
_cell.angle_gamma   90.00
#
_symmetry.space_group_name_H-M   'P 1'
#
loop_
_entity.id
_entity.type
_entity.pdbx_description
1 polymer ?
#
loop_
_entity_poly.entity_id
_entity_poly.type
_entity_poly.pdbx_seq_one_letter_code
_entity_poly.pdbx_strand_id
1 'polypeptide(L)'
;MKPTKLAKLRRKAYRNAYVKSNVAQGLAFQIKALRVSRGLTQAELARALKLGGQSAVARIEDPSYGKTSIATLLKLGEFFDVALLTKFVSYSRYLAEFQDLSDRALAVESFEHEDAAGGLENAPEFTLIRSIKSESTSPKTAVATWVTATTLQSQRSPALLYDGTSDSALSTAIANFILPRDRVHAT
;
A
#
# COMPACT_ATOMS: atom_id res chain seq x y z
N MET A 1 -19.38 -1.36 28.37
CA MET A 1 -18.62 -2.34 27.57
C MET A 1 -17.80 -1.59 26.53
N LYS A 2 -16.46 -1.61 26.58
CA LYS A 2 -15.63 -0.93 25.56
C LYS A 2 -15.84 -1.67 24.22
N PRO A 3 -16.17 -0.99 23.11
CA PRO A 3 -16.34 -1.67 21.83
C PRO A 3 -15.06 -2.44 21.51
N THR A 4 -15.20 -3.74 21.23
CA THR A 4 -14.11 -4.61 20.75
C THR A 4 -13.37 -3.92 19.61
N LYS A 5 -12.04 -4.09 19.51
CA LYS A 5 -11.21 -3.45 18.45
C LYS A 5 -11.84 -3.56 17.05
N LEU A 6 -12.51 -4.67 16.78
CA LEU A 6 -13.31 -4.94 15.57
C LEU A 6 -14.46 -3.94 15.33
N ALA A 7 -15.23 -3.57 16.35
CA ALA A 7 -16.35 -2.64 16.20
C ALA A 7 -15.89 -1.25 15.72
N LYS A 8 -14.67 -0.84 16.07
CA LYS A 8 -14.09 0.45 15.63
C LYS A 8 -13.84 0.51 14.13
N LEU A 9 -13.56 -0.62 13.47
CA LEU A 9 -13.29 -0.72 12.02
C LEU A 9 -14.51 -0.37 11.14
N ARG A 10 -15.72 -0.41 11.71
CA ARG A 10 -16.94 0.04 11.02
C ARG A 10 -16.85 1.52 10.58
N ARG A 11 -16.07 2.34 11.28
CA ARG A 11 -15.81 3.74 10.92
C ARG A 11 -14.70 3.85 9.86
N LYS A 12 -14.99 4.51 8.72
CA LYS A 12 -14.07 4.62 7.57
C LYS A 12 -12.74 5.25 7.92
N ALA A 13 -12.77 6.39 8.60
CA ALA A 13 -11.54 7.08 9.03
C ALA A 13 -10.66 6.17 9.91
N TYR A 14 -11.28 5.42 10.83
CA TYR A 14 -10.55 4.53 11.72
C TYR A 14 -9.88 3.37 10.96
N ARG A 15 -10.61 2.65 10.09
CA ARG A 15 -10.01 1.53 9.34
C ARG A 15 -8.93 1.99 8.35
N ASN A 16 -9.07 3.18 7.75
CA ASN A 16 -8.04 3.74 6.88
C ASN A 16 -6.76 4.07 7.66
N ALA A 17 -6.89 4.72 8.82
CA ALA A 17 -5.75 5.02 9.69
C ALA A 17 -5.10 3.73 10.23
N TYR A 18 -5.92 2.73 10.58
CA TYR A 18 -5.45 1.43 11.04
C TYR A 18 -4.57 0.74 9.99
N VAL A 19 -5.06 0.62 8.74
CA VAL A 19 -4.28 0.02 7.65
C VAL A 19 -2.99 0.79 7.41
N LYS A 20 -3.07 2.13 7.31
CA LYS A 20 -1.88 2.96 7.08
C LYS A 20 -0.81 2.76 8.16
N SER A 21 -1.23 2.77 9.42
CA SER A 21 -0.33 2.61 10.58
C SER A 21 0.32 1.25 10.58
N ASN A 22 -0.46 0.19 10.40
CA ASN A 22 0.02 -1.18 10.45
C ASN A 22 0.97 -1.50 9.28
N VAL A 23 0.68 -1.02 8.05
CA VAL A 23 1.59 -1.20 6.91
C VAL A 23 2.92 -0.50 7.16
N ALA A 24 2.90 0.76 7.61
CA ALA A 24 4.13 1.52 7.88
C ALA A 24 4.97 0.87 8.99
N GLN A 25 4.33 0.50 10.11
CA GLN A 25 4.98 -0.15 11.24
C GLN A 25 5.52 -1.54 10.88
N GLY A 26 4.72 -2.37 10.22
CA GLY A 26 5.09 -3.72 9.83
C GLY A 26 6.32 -3.72 8.92
N LEU A 27 6.34 -2.85 7.90
CA LEU A 27 7.51 -2.72 7.02
C LEU A 27 8.75 -2.24 7.76
N ALA A 28 8.62 -1.23 8.63
CA ALA A 28 9.75 -0.72 9.42
C ALA A 28 10.35 -1.81 10.33
N PHE A 29 9.50 -2.57 11.02
CA PHE A 29 9.94 -3.67 11.89
C PHE A 29 10.54 -4.83 11.09
N GLN A 30 9.94 -5.20 9.95
CA GLN A 30 10.47 -6.27 9.10
C GLN A 30 11.85 -5.92 8.54
N ILE A 31 12.05 -4.70 8.05
CA ILE A 31 13.36 -4.24 7.55
C ILE A 31 14.41 -4.30 8.67
N LYS A 32 14.05 -3.85 9.87
CA LYS A 32 14.92 -3.91 11.04
C LYS A 32 15.25 -5.37 11.42
N ALA A 33 14.25 -6.26 11.41
CA ALA A 33 14.42 -7.68 11.73
C ALA A 33 15.39 -8.35 10.75
N LEU A 34 15.19 -8.14 9.44
CA LEU A 34 16.10 -8.64 8.40
C LEU A 34 17.52 -8.09 8.55
N ARG A 35 17.66 -6.79 8.85
CA ARG A 35 18.99 -6.20 9.06
C ARG A 35 19.69 -6.83 10.25
N VAL A 36 18.99 -6.97 11.39
CA VAL A 36 19.57 -7.51 12.63
C VAL A 36 19.86 -9.01 12.49
N SER A 37 19.01 -9.80 11.81
CA SER A 37 19.25 -11.23 11.59
C SER A 37 20.51 -11.48 10.75
N ARG A 38 20.87 -10.55 9.87
CA ARG A 38 22.13 -10.58 9.10
C ARG A 38 23.33 -9.96 9.82
N GLY A 39 23.18 -9.59 11.10
CA GLY A 39 24.26 -9.00 11.90
C GLY A 39 24.72 -7.62 11.44
N LEU A 40 23.91 -6.91 10.64
CA LEU A 40 24.29 -5.63 10.04
C LEU A 40 23.91 -4.45 10.93
N THR A 41 24.79 -3.46 11.03
CA THR A 41 24.45 -2.13 11.52
C THR A 41 23.70 -1.33 10.45
N GLN A 42 23.00 -0.27 10.86
CA GLN A 42 22.33 0.63 9.91
C GLN A 42 23.31 1.30 8.93
N ALA A 43 24.54 1.57 9.37
CA ALA A 43 25.58 2.14 8.51
C ALA A 43 26.08 1.14 7.47
N GLU A 44 26.23 -0.14 7.83
CA GLU A 44 26.61 -1.20 6.90
C GLU A 44 25.55 -1.44 5.84
N LEU A 45 24.27 -1.53 6.25
CA LEU A 45 23.17 -1.67 5.31
C LEU A 45 23.11 -0.47 4.34
N ALA A 46 23.30 0.75 4.86
CA ALA A 46 23.31 1.95 4.04
C ALA A 46 24.44 1.91 2.99
N ARG A 47 25.64 1.46 3.38
CA ARG A 47 26.78 1.31 2.45
C ARG A 47 26.52 0.24 1.41
N ALA A 48 26.02 -0.93 1.82
CA ALA A 48 25.74 -2.05 0.91
C ALA A 48 24.70 -1.67 -0.15
N LEU A 49 23.63 -0.97 0.25
CA LEU A 49 22.55 -0.53 -0.64
C LEU A 49 22.83 0.81 -1.33
N LYS A 50 24.01 1.42 -1.12
CA LYS A 50 24.37 2.76 -1.63
C LYS A 50 23.30 3.81 -1.31
N LEU A 51 22.72 3.76 -0.11
CA LEU A 51 21.77 4.74 0.40
C LEU A 51 22.52 5.97 0.93
N GLY A 52 21.81 7.09 1.10
CA GLY A 52 22.34 8.37 1.60
C GLY A 52 22.81 8.38 3.06
N GLY A 53 23.41 7.28 3.54
CA GLY A 53 23.96 7.11 4.88
C GLY A 53 23.03 6.41 5.88
N GLN A 54 23.55 6.22 7.10
CA GLN A 54 22.84 5.56 8.20
C GLN A 54 21.50 6.23 8.53
N SER A 55 21.38 7.56 8.39
CA SER A 55 20.13 8.28 8.62
C SER A 55 19.02 7.90 7.62
N ALA A 56 19.36 7.45 6.41
CA ALA A 56 18.38 6.95 5.45
C ALA A 56 17.80 5.60 5.89
N VAL A 57 18.65 4.71 6.42
CA VAL A 57 18.22 3.43 7.00
C VAL A 57 17.39 3.66 8.26
N ALA A 58 17.81 4.57 9.13
CA ALA A 58 17.03 4.92 10.33
C ALA A 58 15.62 5.42 9.99
N ARG A 59 15.46 6.18 8.90
CA ARG A 59 14.14 6.64 8.43
C ARG A 59 13.25 5.53 7.92
N ILE A 60 13.78 4.57 7.15
CA ILE A 60 12.97 3.44 6.66
C ILE A 60 12.62 2.44 7.77
N GLU A 61 13.41 2.40 8.84
CA GLU A 61 13.15 1.62 10.06
C GLU A 61 12.29 2.39 11.10
N ASP A 62 11.91 3.64 10.83
CA ASP A 62 11.03 4.41 11.71
C ASP A 62 9.56 4.03 11.43
N PRO A 63 8.84 3.45 12.42
CA PRO A 63 7.42 3.12 12.29
C PRO A 63 6.50 4.30 11.95
N SER A 64 6.96 5.53 12.19
CA SER A 64 6.20 6.77 11.94
C SER A 64 6.46 7.37 10.56
N TYR A 65 7.50 6.92 9.84
CA TYR A 65 7.91 7.53 8.58
C TYR A 65 6.92 7.28 7.45
N GLY A 66 6.59 6.00 7.20
CA GLY A 66 5.53 5.57 6.27
C GLY A 66 5.70 6.00 4.80
N LYS A 67 6.90 6.39 4.37
CA LYS A 67 7.19 6.93 3.03
C LYS A 67 8.23 6.13 2.24
N THR A 68 8.38 4.83 2.55
CA THR A 68 9.30 3.95 1.81
C THR A 68 8.70 3.59 0.45
N SER A 69 9.45 3.79 -0.64
CA SER A 69 8.98 3.49 -1.99
C SER A 69 9.09 1.99 -2.31
N ILE A 70 8.23 1.50 -3.22
CA ILE A 70 8.30 0.11 -3.74
C ILE A 70 9.69 -0.18 -4.32
N ALA A 71 10.29 0.76 -5.06
CA ALA A 71 11.64 0.61 -5.59
C ALA A 71 12.70 0.39 -4.49
N THR A 72 12.54 1.02 -3.32
CA THR A 72 13.44 0.79 -2.17
C THR A 72 13.18 -0.59 -1.55
N LEU A 73 11.91 -0.98 -1.42
CA LEU A 73 11.53 -2.30 -0.90
C LEU A 73 12.04 -3.43 -1.79
N LEU A 74 11.99 -3.28 -3.11
CA LEU A 74 12.54 -4.25 -4.07
C LEU A 74 14.07 -4.39 -3.93
N LYS A 75 14.80 -3.27 -3.79
CA LYS A 75 16.25 -3.29 -3.53
C LYS A 75 16.60 -4.00 -2.21
N LEU A 76 15.78 -3.80 -1.18
CA LEU A 76 15.94 -4.50 0.09
C LEU A 76 15.69 -6.00 -0.08
N GLY A 77 14.64 -6.38 -0.81
CA GLY A 77 14.34 -7.78 -1.13
C GLY A 77 15.49 -8.46 -1.87
N GLU A 78 16.01 -7.82 -2.92
CA GLU A 78 17.18 -8.30 -3.67
C GLU A 78 18.41 -8.46 -2.77
N PHE A 79 18.74 -7.47 -1.94
CA PHE A 79 19.90 -7.53 -1.06
C PHE A 79 19.78 -8.62 0.02
N PHE A 80 18.59 -8.78 0.59
CA PHE A 80 18.35 -9.81 1.60
C PHE A 80 18.08 -11.19 1.00
N ASP A 81 17.94 -11.29 -0.32
CA ASP A 81 17.56 -12.51 -1.04
C ASP A 81 16.20 -13.05 -0.57
N VAL A 82 15.20 -12.15 -0.55
CA VAL A 82 13.81 -12.44 -0.14
C VAL A 82 12.81 -11.79 -1.10
N ALA A 83 11.64 -12.40 -1.25
CA ALA A 83 10.59 -11.90 -2.13
C ALA A 83 9.74 -10.78 -1.50
N LEU A 84 9.39 -9.75 -2.29
CA LEU A 84 8.40 -8.74 -1.93
C LEU A 84 7.04 -9.07 -2.55
N LEU A 85 6.01 -9.31 -1.72
CA LEU A 85 4.63 -9.55 -2.17
C LEU A 85 3.72 -8.37 -1.83
N THR A 86 3.25 -7.62 -2.83
CA THR A 86 2.27 -6.53 -2.63
C THR A 86 0.90 -6.90 -3.21
N LYS A 87 -0.13 -6.97 -2.36
CA LYS A 87 -1.51 -7.33 -2.75
C LYS A 87 -2.54 -6.51 -1.97
N PHE A 88 -3.65 -6.16 -2.63
CA PHE A 88 -4.85 -5.71 -1.91
C PHE A 88 -5.64 -6.91 -1.43
N VAL A 89 -6.10 -6.89 -0.17
CA VAL A 89 -6.82 -8.01 0.46
C VAL A 89 -8.08 -7.52 1.18
N SER A 90 -8.99 -8.44 1.49
CA SER A 90 -10.15 -8.14 2.33
C SER A 90 -9.73 -7.81 3.78
N TYR A 91 -10.54 -7.05 4.51
CA TYR A 91 -10.24 -6.71 5.91
C TYR A 91 -10.16 -7.94 6.83
N SER A 92 -10.91 -9.01 6.56
CA SER A 92 -10.81 -10.25 7.34
C SER A 92 -9.44 -10.89 7.19
N ARG A 93 -8.93 -10.97 5.95
CA ARG A 93 -7.57 -11.46 5.66
C ARG A 93 -6.51 -10.53 6.25
N TYR A 94 -6.67 -9.22 6.06
CA TYR A 94 -5.75 -8.23 6.62
C TYR A 94 -5.60 -8.36 8.14
N LEU A 95 -6.73 -8.51 8.86
CA LEU A 95 -6.68 -8.67 10.31
C LEU A 95 -5.98 -9.96 10.72
N ALA A 96 -6.14 -11.05 9.96
CA ALA A 96 -5.43 -12.30 10.22
C ALA A 96 -3.92 -12.17 9.97
N GLU A 97 -3.49 -11.49 8.90
CA GLU A 97 -2.08 -11.27 8.59
C GLU A 97 -1.37 -10.38 9.63
N PHE A 98 -2.10 -9.46 10.29
CA PHE A 98 -1.56 -8.57 11.32
C PHE A 98 -1.87 -9.04 12.76
N GLN A 99 -2.20 -10.32 12.98
CA GLN A 99 -2.38 -10.88 14.32
C GLN A 99 -1.06 -11.12 15.05
N ASP A 100 -0.03 -11.54 14.32
CA ASP A 100 1.32 -11.78 14.85
C ASP A 100 2.31 -10.85 14.16
N LEU A 101 2.93 -9.98 14.95
CA LEU A 101 3.99 -9.05 14.53
C LEU A 101 5.25 -9.26 15.37
N SER A 102 5.42 -10.45 15.95
CA SER A 102 6.64 -10.80 16.68
C SER A 102 7.85 -10.82 15.74
N ASP A 103 9.05 -10.60 16.28
CA ASP A 103 10.28 -10.63 15.49
C ASP A 103 10.45 -11.97 14.75
N ARG A 104 10.01 -13.08 15.36
CA ARG A 104 9.99 -14.40 14.74
C ARG A 104 9.09 -14.46 13.50
N ALA A 105 7.91 -13.84 13.56
CA ALA A 105 6.97 -13.81 12.44
C ALA A 105 7.41 -12.87 11.31
N LEU A 106 8.29 -11.91 11.62
CA LEU A 106 8.80 -10.92 10.66
C LEU A 106 10.15 -11.31 10.05
N ALA A 107 10.94 -12.14 10.73
CA ALA A 107 12.17 -12.69 10.18
C ALA A 107 11.85 -13.64 9.01
N VAL A 108 12.56 -13.45 7.90
CA VAL A 108 12.43 -14.27 6.69
C VAL A 108 13.82 -14.78 6.35
N GLU A 109 13.92 -16.09 6.14
CA GLU A 109 15.15 -16.72 5.66
C GLU A 109 15.45 -16.29 4.23
N SER A 110 16.72 -16.30 3.81
CA SER A 110 17.03 -16.08 2.40
C SER A 110 16.57 -17.25 1.56
N PHE A 111 16.38 -17.02 0.26
CA PHE A 111 16.06 -18.06 -0.71
C PHE A 111 17.01 -19.25 -0.60
N GLU A 112 18.32 -19.01 -0.57
CA GLU A 112 19.32 -20.09 -0.45
C GLU A 112 19.14 -20.95 0.82
N HIS A 113 18.80 -20.34 1.95
CA HIS A 113 18.57 -21.09 3.19
C HIS A 113 17.20 -21.80 3.19
N GLU A 114 16.18 -21.19 2.61
CA GLU A 114 14.85 -21.79 2.42
C GLU A 114 14.93 -23.02 1.50
N ASP A 115 15.65 -22.91 0.38
CA ASP A 115 15.83 -23.98 -0.59
C ASP A 115 16.65 -25.14 -0.01
N ALA A 116 17.75 -24.84 0.68
CA ALA A 116 18.55 -25.85 1.38
C ALA A 116 17.74 -26.61 2.47
N ALA A 117 16.73 -25.97 3.05
CA ALA A 117 15.81 -26.58 4.00
C ALA A 117 14.65 -27.34 3.32
N GLY A 118 14.57 -27.36 1.99
CA GLY A 118 13.50 -27.99 1.22
C GLY A 118 12.18 -27.23 1.25
N GLY A 119 12.20 -25.94 1.58
CA GLY A 119 11.01 -25.09 1.75
C GLY A 119 10.23 -24.87 0.45
N LEU A 120 10.92 -24.89 -0.71
CA LEU A 120 10.27 -24.72 -2.01
C LEU A 120 9.43 -25.94 -2.42
N GLU A 121 9.92 -27.14 -2.12
CA GLU A 121 9.23 -28.40 -2.44
C GLU A 121 8.17 -28.75 -1.40
N ASN A 122 8.42 -28.39 -0.13
CA ASN A 122 7.53 -28.63 1.01
C ASN A 122 6.89 -27.33 1.48
N ALA A 123 6.40 -26.53 0.54
CA ALA A 123 5.82 -25.24 0.84
C ALA A 123 4.63 -25.40 1.80
N PRO A 124 4.58 -24.63 2.92
CA PRO A 124 3.45 -24.71 3.83
C PRO A 124 2.15 -24.30 3.12
N GLU A 125 1.03 -24.89 3.54
CA GLU A 125 -0.27 -24.58 2.94
C GLU A 125 -0.64 -23.10 3.16
N PHE A 126 -0.50 -22.28 2.11
CA PHE A 126 -0.90 -20.88 2.15
C PHE A 126 -2.35 -20.72 1.71
N THR A 127 -3.14 -19.91 2.42
CA THR A 127 -4.42 -19.44 1.88
C THR A 127 -4.16 -18.46 0.73
N LEU A 128 -4.31 -18.94 -0.50
CA LEU A 128 -4.24 -18.11 -1.69
C LEU A 128 -5.39 -17.09 -1.72
N ILE A 129 -5.18 -15.96 -2.42
CA ILE A 129 -6.27 -15.02 -2.69
C ILE A 129 -7.31 -15.79 -3.52
N ARG A 130 -8.51 -15.96 -2.96
CA ARG A 130 -9.60 -16.66 -3.64
C ARG A 130 -9.82 -15.99 -4.99
N SER A 131 -9.60 -16.72 -6.08
CA SER A 131 -9.95 -16.26 -7.41
C SER A 131 -11.43 -15.93 -7.42
N ILE A 132 -11.78 -14.67 -7.66
CA ILE A 132 -13.16 -14.29 -7.91
C ILE A 132 -13.45 -14.84 -9.29
N LYS A 133 -14.19 -15.96 -9.38
CA LYS A 133 -14.75 -16.41 -10.65
C LYS A 133 -15.67 -15.29 -11.13
N SER A 134 -15.19 -14.44 -12.04
CA SER A 134 -16.06 -13.46 -12.68
C SER A 134 -17.04 -14.26 -13.52
N GLU A 135 -18.30 -14.31 -13.10
CA GLU A 135 -19.36 -14.57 -14.06
C GLU A 135 -19.30 -13.43 -15.08
N SER A 136 -18.76 -13.73 -16.25
CA SER A 136 -18.83 -12.85 -17.40
C SER A 136 -20.30 -12.77 -17.81
N THR A 137 -21.07 -11.90 -17.16
CA THR A 137 -22.30 -11.40 -17.75
C THR A 137 -21.87 -10.51 -18.91
N SER A 138 -21.62 -11.13 -20.07
CA SER A 138 -21.65 -10.41 -21.34
C SER A 138 -22.92 -9.57 -21.33
N PRO A 139 -22.84 -8.24 -21.43
CA PRO A 139 -24.04 -7.47 -21.65
C PRO A 139 -24.63 -7.99 -22.96
N LYS A 140 -25.83 -8.59 -22.89
CA LYS A 140 -26.64 -8.79 -24.10
C LYS A 140 -26.94 -7.37 -24.57
N THR A 141 -26.11 -6.85 -25.46
CA THR A 141 -26.41 -5.64 -26.23
C THR A 141 -27.71 -5.95 -26.96
N ALA A 142 -28.83 -5.49 -26.40
CA ALA A 142 -30.07 -5.39 -27.14
C ALA A 142 -29.83 -4.30 -28.18
N VAL A 143 -29.43 -4.72 -29.39
CA VAL A 143 -29.47 -3.86 -30.57
C VAL A 143 -30.95 -3.61 -30.84
N ALA A 144 -31.46 -2.50 -30.32
CA ALA A 144 -32.76 -1.98 -30.72
C ALA A 144 -32.59 -1.36 -32.11
N THR A 145 -32.85 -2.16 -33.14
CA THR A 145 -32.88 -1.71 -34.53
C THR A 145 -34.11 -0.81 -34.72
N TRP A 146 -33.93 0.50 -34.61
CA TRP A 146 -34.91 1.46 -35.12
C TRP A 146 -34.48 1.84 -36.54
N VAL A 147 -35.08 1.16 -37.52
CA VAL A 147 -35.11 1.68 -38.89
C VAL A 147 -36.39 2.49 -39.02
N THR A 148 -36.25 3.80 -39.20
CA THR A 148 -37.19 4.60 -40.00
C THR A 148 -36.45 5.76 -40.66
N ALA A 149 -36.85 6.00 -41.90
CA ALA A 149 -36.13 6.74 -42.94
C ALA A 149 -36.11 8.27 -42.76
N THR A 150 -34.99 8.85 -43.21
CA THR A 150 -34.83 10.11 -43.95
C THR A 150 -35.66 11.34 -43.52
N THR A 151 -34.95 12.41 -43.13
CA THR A 151 -35.07 13.74 -43.79
C THR A 151 -33.79 14.55 -43.56
N LEU A 152 -33.19 14.99 -44.66
CA LEU A 152 -32.04 15.88 -44.71
C LEU A 152 -32.48 17.29 -44.30
N GLN A 153 -31.85 17.89 -43.29
CA GLN A 153 -31.83 19.34 -43.17
C GLN A 153 -30.46 19.79 -42.62
N SER A 154 -29.68 20.39 -43.52
CA SER A 154 -28.50 21.20 -43.25
C SER A 154 -28.81 22.26 -42.18
N GLN A 155 -27.94 22.44 -41.18
CA GLN A 155 -27.43 23.75 -40.75
C GLN A 155 -26.34 23.63 -39.65
N ARG A 156 -25.14 24.14 -40.01
CA ARG A 156 -24.17 24.91 -39.21
C ARG A 156 -23.44 24.24 -38.03
N SER A 157 -22.12 24.08 -38.21
CA SER A 157 -21.10 23.96 -37.15
C SER A 157 -21.08 25.21 -36.24
N PRO A 158 -20.54 25.07 -35.02
CA PRO A 158 -19.27 25.74 -34.78
C PRO A 158 -18.22 24.90 -34.05
N ALA A 159 -16.98 25.17 -34.47
CA ALA A 159 -15.65 25.02 -33.88
C ALA A 159 -15.47 24.24 -32.56
N LEU A 160 -14.58 23.25 -32.64
CA LEU A 160 -13.69 22.78 -31.57
C LEU A 160 -12.95 23.95 -30.91
N LEU A 161 -12.99 24.03 -29.58
CA LEU A 161 -11.98 24.70 -28.75
C LEU A 161 -11.98 24.04 -27.35
N TYR A 162 -11.07 23.08 -27.13
CA TYR A 162 -10.58 22.75 -25.80
C TYR A 162 -9.08 23.03 -25.81
N ASP A 163 -8.71 24.16 -25.20
CA ASP A 163 -7.35 24.61 -24.96
C ASP A 163 -6.97 24.23 -23.53
N GLY A 164 -5.88 23.50 -23.38
CA GLY A 164 -5.34 23.10 -22.08
C GLY A 164 -4.38 24.17 -21.58
N THR A 165 -4.83 25.04 -20.68
CA THR A 165 -4.00 25.71 -19.66
C THR A 165 -4.89 26.36 -18.59
N SER A 166 -4.39 26.40 -17.34
CA SER A 166 -5.00 26.89 -16.08
C SER A 166 -6.08 25.95 -15.47
N ASP A 167 -6.06 25.56 -14.19
CA ASP A 167 -5.84 26.45 -13.06
C ASP A 167 -5.34 25.78 -11.77
N SER A 168 -4.52 26.54 -11.04
CA SER A 168 -3.70 26.19 -9.88
C SER A 168 -4.41 26.42 -8.53
N ALA A 169 -5.72 26.22 -8.47
CA ALA A 169 -6.54 26.72 -7.34
C ALA A 169 -7.00 25.67 -6.31
N LEU A 170 -6.57 24.40 -6.39
CA LEU A 170 -7.03 23.34 -5.45
C LEU A 170 -6.03 22.97 -4.34
N SER A 171 -4.87 23.63 -4.25
CA SER A 171 -3.83 23.29 -3.25
C SER A 171 -4.02 23.96 -1.89
N THR A 172 -4.77 25.06 -1.79
CA THR A 172 -4.80 25.89 -0.56
C THR A 172 -5.94 25.54 0.41
N ALA A 173 -6.93 24.74 -0.01
CA ALA A 173 -8.13 24.48 0.81
C ALA A 173 -7.99 23.37 1.86
N ILE A 174 -6.88 22.60 1.89
CA ILE A 174 -6.75 21.42 2.75
C ILE A 174 -5.87 21.69 4.00
N ALA A 175 -5.17 22.83 4.07
CA ALA A 175 -4.22 23.12 5.16
C ALA A 175 -4.87 23.61 6.47
N ASN A 176 -6.14 24.03 6.47
CA ASN A 176 -6.75 24.71 7.64
C ASN A 176 -7.76 23.89 8.46
N PHE A 177 -7.90 22.57 8.23
CA PHE A 177 -8.88 21.75 8.95
C PHE A 177 -8.30 20.77 9.98
N ILE A 178 -6.98 20.77 10.18
CA ILE A 178 -6.33 19.89 11.15
C ILE A 178 -5.34 20.73 11.96
N LEU A 179 -5.80 21.32 13.07
CA LEU A 179 -5.06 21.61 14.31
C LEU A 179 -5.91 22.60 15.16
N PRO A 180 -6.43 22.22 16.35
CA PRO A 180 -6.92 23.21 17.31
C PRO A 180 -5.73 23.97 17.90
N ARG A 181 -5.71 25.30 17.74
CA ARG A 181 -4.82 26.20 18.46
C ARG A 181 -5.47 26.58 19.78
N ASP A 182 -5.16 25.86 20.85
CA ASP A 182 -5.27 26.43 22.19
C ASP A 182 -3.93 27.08 22.55
N ARG A 183 -3.87 28.42 22.44
CA ARG A 183 -2.88 29.24 23.15
C ARG A 183 -3.62 30.09 24.17
N VAL A 184 -3.40 29.73 25.43
CA VAL A 184 -3.73 30.49 26.63
C VAL A 184 -2.94 31.81 26.59
N HIS A 185 -3.63 32.93 26.73
CA HIS A 185 -3.02 34.19 27.13
C HIS A 185 -3.17 34.33 28.64
N ALA A 186 -2.04 34.27 29.36
CA ALA A 186 -1.90 34.76 30.72
C ALA A 186 -0.82 35.85 30.68
N THR A 187 -1.24 37.07 30.99
CA THR A 187 -0.40 38.19 31.47
C THR A 187 -0.07 37.99 32.94
#